data_AF-A0A355FAM6-F1
#
_entry.id   AF-A0A355FAM6-F1
#
_cell.length_a   1.000
_cell.length_b   1.000
_cell.length_c   1.000
_cell.angle_alpha   90.00
_cell.angle_beta   90.00
_cell.angle_gamma   90.00
#
_symmetry.space_group_name_H-M   'P 1'
#
loop_
_entity.id
_entity.type
_entity.pdbx_description
1 polymer ?
#
loop_
_entity_poly.entity_id
_entity_poly.type
_entity_poly.pdbx_seq_one_letter_code
_entity_poly.pdbx_strand_id
1 'polypeptide(L)'
;VVAVACISNNGLLVFDTRNKQFPRLMYQDDSKEGTQVWATTYNNTAYAFFAATDQRVLIYNLTAAQNLAATGCLDNSPTSILCKDPQNNRVYVGKISTQSGAAYLHGAGDHLAISQGFLGIEIWRVNDPANPLRVAKFTPPGISAGVALWQDGPKHYLAVVQVANVSPHNVNIYDVSCITGTGTCTPTLVKTFVATYDAPSTILFVTFSRRSGTPYLYLGNEDQFSGGPQREFLLDVTDPTAPVDVTPHVHTGGYWGWYYAGNSTGFNWVMPRTAKFHGNHLYRAAFSLFDIHEFRGNVPPAASFSVGTQSPDGRFYSGDPITFTDHSTGFPTSWTWTFLPDGTPP
;
A
#
# COMPACT_ATOMS: atom_id res chain seq x y z
N VAL A 1 6.82 -1.61 19.79
CA VAL A 1 7.95 -2.17 19.02
C VAL A 1 7.60 -2.04 17.56
N VAL A 2 8.58 -1.73 16.71
CA VAL A 2 8.41 -1.60 15.25
C VAL A 2 9.48 -2.45 14.59
N ALA A 3 9.08 -3.24 13.58
CA ALA A 3 9.99 -3.96 12.71
C ALA A 3 10.20 -3.14 11.42
N VAL A 4 11.44 -3.00 10.99
CA VAL A 4 11.82 -2.22 9.81
C VAL A 4 12.65 -3.13 8.89
N ALA A 5 12.16 -3.30 7.67
CA ALA A 5 12.90 -3.95 6.59
C ALA A 5 13.84 -2.93 5.94
N CYS A 6 15.07 -3.33 5.67
CA CYS A 6 16.07 -2.46 5.05
C CYS A 6 16.69 -3.11 3.81
N ILE A 7 17.00 -2.25 2.83
CA ILE A 7 17.86 -2.57 1.69
C ILE A 7 19.34 -2.43 2.09
N SER A 8 20.23 -2.91 1.23
CA SER A 8 21.69 -2.81 1.40
C SER A 8 22.24 -3.59 2.60
N ASN A 9 21.78 -4.83 2.79
CA ASN A 9 22.32 -5.80 3.75
C ASN A 9 22.16 -5.47 5.25
N ASN A 10 21.40 -4.43 5.62
CA ASN A 10 21.10 -4.14 7.04
C ASN A 10 20.06 -5.09 7.65
N GLY A 11 19.38 -5.87 6.80
CA GLY A 11 18.36 -6.85 7.14
C GLY A 11 17.18 -6.32 7.93
N LEU A 12 16.70 -7.10 8.91
CA LEU A 12 15.56 -6.71 9.74
C LEU A 12 16.03 -6.02 11.01
N LEU A 13 15.55 -4.79 11.21
CA LEU A 13 15.75 -4.03 12.45
C LEU A 13 14.48 -4.06 13.30
N VAL A 14 14.65 -4.15 14.62
CA VAL A 14 13.55 -4.05 15.57
C VAL A 14 13.83 -2.92 16.56
N PHE A 15 12.93 -1.94 16.58
CA PHE A 15 13.01 -0.77 17.45
C PHE A 15 11.97 -0.83 18.57
N ASP A 16 12.38 -0.54 19.80
CA ASP A 16 11.44 -0.16 20.85
C ASP A 16 11.06 1.31 20.70
N THR A 17 9.78 1.54 20.42
CA THR A 17 9.19 2.86 20.18
C THR A 17 8.19 3.26 21.26
N ARG A 18 8.16 2.56 22.41
CA ARG A 18 7.31 2.93 23.57
C ARG A 18 7.58 4.36 24.02
N ASN A 19 8.86 4.77 24.01
CA ASN A 19 9.24 6.17 24.08
C ASN A 19 9.38 6.73 22.65
N LYS A 20 8.40 7.53 22.23
CA LYS A 20 8.37 8.11 20.87
C LYS A 20 9.47 9.14 20.62
N GLN A 21 10.04 9.74 21.67
CA GLN A 21 11.13 10.72 21.55
C GLN A 21 12.50 10.04 21.42
N PHE A 22 12.64 8.83 21.96
CA PHE A 22 13.90 8.10 22.01
C PHE A 22 13.68 6.65 21.59
N PRO A 23 13.39 6.39 20.30
CA PRO A 23 13.31 5.03 19.79
C PRO A 23 14.67 4.33 19.95
N ARG A 24 14.66 3.08 20.43
CA ARG A 24 15.89 2.32 20.70
C ARG A 24 15.98 1.12 19.78
N LEU A 25 17.13 0.92 19.13
CA LEU A 25 17.40 -0.31 18.39
C LEU A 25 17.60 -1.46 19.39
N MET A 26 16.74 -2.48 19.30
CA MET A 26 16.76 -3.64 20.18
C MET A 26 17.48 -4.82 19.53
N TYR A 27 17.21 -5.05 18.24
CA TYR A 27 17.70 -6.20 17.49
C TYR A 27 17.97 -5.82 16.03
N GLN A 28 18.99 -6.43 15.44
CA GLN A 28 19.30 -6.36 14.02
C GLN A 28 19.68 -7.77 13.53
N ASP A 29 18.98 -8.28 12.51
CA ASP A 29 19.44 -9.44 11.73
C ASP A 29 20.24 -8.90 10.55
N ASP A 30 21.56 -8.99 10.63
CA ASP A 30 22.49 -8.43 9.65
C ASP A 30 22.65 -9.33 8.41
N SER A 31 23.16 -8.74 7.33
CA SER A 31 23.50 -9.44 6.10
C SER A 31 22.30 -10.09 5.39
N LYS A 32 21.10 -9.50 5.58
CA LYS A 32 19.89 -9.85 4.81
C LYS A 32 19.44 -8.64 4.00
N GLU A 33 18.80 -8.90 2.87
CA GLU A 33 18.19 -7.85 2.05
C GLU A 33 16.70 -8.12 1.86
N GLY A 34 15.88 -7.09 2.02
CA GLY A 34 14.44 -7.19 1.80
C GLY A 34 13.73 -5.87 2.03
N THR A 35 12.62 -5.66 1.32
CA THR A 35 11.87 -4.39 1.32
C THR A 35 10.51 -4.49 1.98
N GLN A 36 10.06 -5.70 2.34
CA GLN A 36 8.74 -5.89 2.94
C GLN A 36 8.79 -6.67 4.24
N VAL A 37 8.03 -6.17 5.21
CA VAL A 37 7.75 -6.83 6.47
C VAL A 37 6.27 -6.72 6.78
N TRP A 38 5.69 -7.80 7.26
CA TRP A 38 4.35 -7.81 7.82
C TRP A 38 4.43 -8.26 9.28
N ALA A 39 3.70 -7.58 10.15
CA ALA A 39 3.66 -7.89 11.57
C ALA A 39 2.24 -8.19 12.03
N THR A 40 2.13 -9.09 13.00
CA THR A 40 0.85 -9.54 13.58
C THR A 40 1.06 -9.95 15.03
N THR A 41 -0.03 -10.33 15.72
CA THR A 41 0.03 -10.83 17.10
C THR A 41 -0.82 -12.09 17.22
N TYR A 42 -0.22 -13.15 17.75
CA TYR A 42 -0.89 -14.42 18.05
C TYR A 42 -0.67 -14.76 19.52
N ASN A 43 -1.74 -15.14 20.24
CA ASN A 43 -1.65 -15.52 21.65
C ASN A 43 -0.81 -14.52 22.49
N ASN A 44 -1.06 -13.21 22.31
CA ASN A 44 -0.33 -12.10 22.94
C ASN A 44 1.17 -12.00 22.61
N THR A 45 1.66 -12.74 21.61
CA THR A 45 3.03 -12.66 21.11
C THR A 45 3.05 -11.99 19.75
N ALA A 46 3.80 -10.90 19.63
CA ALA A 46 3.95 -10.16 18.38
C ALA A 46 5.03 -10.82 17.51
N TYR A 47 4.74 -10.98 16.22
CA TYR A 47 5.66 -11.55 15.24
C TYR A 47 5.82 -10.64 14.03
N ALA A 48 6.99 -10.71 13.40
CA ALA A 48 7.28 -10.13 12.09
C ALA A 48 7.67 -11.22 11.10
N PHE A 49 7.18 -11.07 9.87
CA PHE A 49 7.48 -11.89 8.72
C PHE A 49 8.17 -10.99 7.69
N PHE A 50 9.43 -11.27 7.42
CA PHE A 50 10.29 -10.47 6.57
C PHE A 50 10.53 -11.17 5.24
N ALA A 51 10.21 -10.50 4.14
CA ALA A 51 10.48 -10.97 2.79
C ALA A 51 11.98 -10.73 2.48
N ALA A 52 12.80 -11.75 2.72
CA ALA A 52 14.21 -11.71 2.40
C ALA A 52 14.43 -12.17 0.95
N THR A 53 15.03 -11.31 0.14
CA THR A 53 15.20 -11.48 -1.31
C THR A 53 15.99 -12.74 -1.66
N ASP A 54 16.97 -13.12 -0.84
CA ASP A 54 17.81 -14.30 -1.02
C ASP A 54 17.54 -15.41 0.01
N GLN A 55 16.79 -15.11 1.09
CA GLN A 55 16.60 -16.03 2.23
C GLN A 55 15.14 -16.43 2.50
N ARG A 56 14.25 -16.25 1.51
CA ARG A 56 12.82 -16.62 1.59
C ARG A 56 12.06 -15.71 2.56
N VAL A 57 11.20 -16.24 3.43
CA VAL A 57 10.54 -15.43 4.47
C VAL A 57 11.07 -15.81 5.84
N LEU A 58 11.65 -14.83 6.54
CA LEU A 58 12.22 -14.99 7.87
C LEU A 58 11.20 -14.55 8.94
N ILE A 59 11.18 -15.24 10.08
CA ILE A 59 10.17 -15.07 11.13
C ILE A 59 10.85 -14.62 12.43
N TYR A 60 10.32 -13.55 13.02
CA TYR A 60 10.88 -12.94 14.22
C TYR A 60 9.83 -12.75 15.30
N ASN A 61 10.17 -13.07 16.54
CA ASN A 61 9.38 -12.81 17.74
C ASN A 61 9.71 -11.40 18.26
N LEU A 62 8.81 -10.46 17.98
CA LEU A 62 8.94 -9.06 18.38
C LEU A 62 8.74 -8.86 19.88
N THR A 63 7.96 -9.73 20.54
CA THR A 63 7.81 -9.71 22.01
C THR A 63 9.13 -10.10 22.69
N ALA A 64 9.81 -11.14 22.20
CA ALA A 64 11.13 -11.51 22.69
C ALA A 64 12.15 -10.37 22.46
N ALA A 65 12.11 -9.74 21.27
CA ALA A 65 12.97 -8.60 20.96
C ALA A 65 12.77 -7.41 21.90
N GLN A 66 11.52 -7.16 22.31
CA GLN A 66 11.18 -6.10 23.27
C GLN A 66 11.72 -6.37 24.68
N ASN A 67 11.88 -7.64 25.03
CA ASN A 67 12.25 -8.10 26.36
C ASN A 67 13.73 -8.50 26.46
N LEU A 68 14.55 -8.22 25.44
CA LEU A 68 15.99 -8.47 25.49
C LEU A 68 16.63 -7.74 26.69
N ALA A 69 17.48 -8.45 27.43
CA ALA A 69 18.19 -7.89 28.59
C ALA A 69 19.22 -6.82 28.21
N ALA A 70 19.82 -6.92 27.03
CA ALA A 70 20.73 -5.94 26.46
C ALA A 70 20.10 -5.30 25.22
N THR A 71 20.36 -4.01 24.99
CA THR A 71 19.97 -3.34 23.75
C THR A 71 21.00 -3.52 22.65
N GLY A 72 20.54 -3.55 21.40
CA GLY A 72 21.42 -3.67 20.23
C GLY A 72 21.93 -5.08 19.99
N CYS A 73 21.08 -6.10 20.16
CA CYS A 73 21.48 -7.48 19.83
C CYS A 73 21.69 -7.61 18.32
N LEU A 74 22.95 -7.73 17.93
CA LEU A 74 23.32 -8.01 16.55
C LEU A 74 23.30 -9.52 16.32
N ASP A 75 22.39 -9.95 15.45
CA ASP A 75 22.28 -11.31 15.00
C ASP A 75 22.87 -11.43 13.60
N ASN A 76 23.97 -12.16 13.47
CA ASN A 76 24.65 -12.42 12.21
C ASN A 76 24.47 -13.87 11.74
N SER A 77 23.71 -14.68 12.48
CA SER A 77 23.50 -16.09 12.18
C SER A 77 22.20 -16.60 12.80
N PRO A 78 21.36 -17.33 12.05
CA PRO A 78 20.13 -17.93 12.61
C PRO A 78 20.36 -18.92 13.77
N THR A 79 21.61 -19.28 14.07
CA THR A 79 22.03 -20.09 15.23
C THR A 79 22.53 -19.29 16.42
N SER A 80 22.60 -17.95 16.32
CA SER A 80 23.09 -17.07 17.38
C SER A 80 22.28 -17.29 18.65
N ILE A 81 22.94 -17.87 19.66
CA ILE A 81 22.32 -18.24 20.94
C ILE A 81 21.96 -16.98 21.78
N LEU A 82 22.43 -15.80 21.37
CA LEU A 82 22.50 -14.60 22.21
C LEU A 82 21.24 -13.74 22.18
N CYS A 83 20.52 -13.66 21.05
CA CYS A 83 19.34 -12.80 20.94
C CYS A 83 18.09 -13.50 21.48
N LYS A 84 18.03 -13.64 22.81
CA LYS A 84 16.93 -14.25 23.55
C LYS A 84 16.47 -13.40 24.72
N ASP A 85 15.17 -13.49 25.02
CA ASP A 85 14.61 -12.88 26.22
C ASP A 85 15.00 -13.67 27.50
N PRO A 86 14.71 -13.14 28.71
CA PRO A 86 14.97 -13.84 29.98
C PRO A 86 14.25 -15.18 30.14
N GLN A 87 13.23 -15.44 29.33
CA GLN A 87 12.50 -16.71 29.28
C GLN A 87 13.09 -17.68 28.25
N ASN A 88 14.24 -17.34 27.65
CA ASN A 88 14.97 -18.13 26.66
C ASN A 88 14.22 -18.28 25.31
N ASN A 89 13.25 -17.40 25.04
CA ASN A 89 12.63 -17.30 23.72
C ASN A 89 13.56 -16.54 22.76
N ARG A 90 13.76 -17.08 21.56
CA ARG A 90 14.61 -16.47 20.53
C ARG A 90 13.86 -15.36 19.79
N VAL A 91 14.59 -14.31 19.41
CA VAL A 91 14.06 -13.29 18.49
C VAL A 91 13.89 -13.90 17.09
N TYR A 92 14.93 -14.47 16.50
CA TYR A 92 14.77 -15.25 15.27
C TYR A 92 14.15 -16.62 15.57
N VAL A 93 12.99 -16.91 14.97
CA VAL A 93 12.19 -18.12 15.26
C VAL A 93 12.36 -19.18 14.18
N GLY A 94 12.54 -18.76 12.92
CA GLY A 94 12.65 -19.68 11.81
C GLY A 94 12.39 -19.02 10.47
N LYS A 95 12.08 -19.85 9.47
CA LYS A 95 11.82 -19.43 8.10
C LYS A 95 10.68 -20.22 7.47
N ILE A 96 9.90 -19.54 6.63
CA ILE A 96 8.98 -20.20 5.71
C ILE A 96 9.79 -20.63 4.48
N SER A 97 9.75 -21.92 4.17
CA SER A 97 10.49 -22.49 3.04
C SER A 97 9.69 -22.38 1.75
N THR A 98 9.50 -21.15 1.26
CA THR A 98 8.96 -20.87 -0.08
C THR A 98 9.91 -21.40 -1.17
N GLN A 99 9.40 -21.49 -2.40
CA GLN A 99 10.19 -22.04 -3.53
C GLN A 99 11.41 -21.19 -3.91
N SER A 100 11.34 -19.88 -3.68
CA SER A 100 12.35 -18.87 -4.00
C SER A 100 12.36 -17.78 -2.93
N GLY A 101 13.28 -16.83 -3.04
CA GLY A 101 13.17 -15.55 -2.34
C GLY A 101 11.83 -14.87 -2.58
N ALA A 102 11.39 -14.09 -1.60
CA ALA A 102 10.14 -13.35 -1.64
C ALA A 102 10.45 -11.85 -1.72
N ALA A 103 9.75 -11.13 -2.61
CA ALA A 103 9.85 -9.67 -2.71
C ALA A 103 8.63 -8.98 -2.07
N TYR A 104 7.46 -9.61 -2.18
CA TYR A 104 6.20 -9.04 -1.67
C TYR A 104 5.50 -10.05 -0.76
N LEU A 105 5.01 -9.57 0.38
CA LEU A 105 4.16 -10.34 1.29
C LEU A 105 3.14 -9.43 1.98
N HIS A 106 1.99 -10.00 2.32
CA HIS A 106 1.00 -9.35 3.16
C HIS A 106 0.14 -10.39 3.86
N GLY A 107 -0.16 -10.18 5.13
CA GLY A 107 -0.99 -11.10 5.89
C GLY A 107 -2.30 -10.50 6.36
N ALA A 108 -3.21 -11.38 6.75
CA ALA A 108 -4.49 -11.08 7.37
C ALA A 108 -4.88 -12.21 8.32
N GLY A 109 -5.19 -11.86 9.57
CA GLY A 109 -5.43 -12.86 10.61
C GLY A 109 -4.24 -13.82 10.71
N ASP A 110 -4.53 -15.11 10.59
CA ASP A 110 -3.58 -16.23 10.71
C ASP A 110 -2.85 -16.58 9.41
N HIS A 111 -3.05 -15.82 8.33
CA HIS A 111 -2.57 -16.15 6.99
C HIS A 111 -1.61 -15.10 6.44
N LEU A 112 -0.66 -15.58 5.64
CA LEU A 112 0.35 -14.78 4.96
C LEU A 112 0.35 -15.15 3.47
N ALA A 113 0.06 -14.18 2.61
CA ALA A 113 0.23 -14.31 1.16
C ALA A 113 1.63 -13.85 0.78
N ILE A 114 2.29 -14.59 -0.11
CA ILE A 114 3.65 -14.34 -0.56
C ILE A 114 3.67 -14.39 -2.09
N SER A 115 4.20 -13.34 -2.71
CA SER A 115 4.47 -13.32 -4.14
C SER A 115 5.88 -13.77 -4.46
N GLN A 116 5.99 -14.61 -5.50
CA GLN A 116 7.25 -15.15 -5.98
C GLN A 116 7.47 -14.87 -7.49
N GLY A 117 6.89 -13.77 -7.99
CA GLY A 117 7.05 -13.34 -9.37
C GLY A 117 6.44 -14.34 -10.35
N PHE A 118 7.27 -14.90 -11.24
CA PHE A 118 6.86 -15.91 -12.22
C PHE A 118 6.42 -17.25 -11.60
N LEU A 119 6.83 -17.53 -10.36
CA LEU A 119 6.43 -18.76 -9.66
C LEU A 119 5.01 -18.67 -9.08
N GLY A 120 4.37 -17.49 -9.17
CA GLY A 120 3.01 -17.25 -8.71
C GLY A 120 2.95 -16.85 -7.24
N ILE A 121 1.88 -17.29 -6.58
CA ILE A 121 1.53 -16.96 -5.20
C ILE A 121 1.49 -18.23 -4.35
N GLU A 122 2.04 -18.13 -3.14
CA GLU A 122 1.79 -19.08 -2.05
C GLU A 122 1.04 -18.38 -0.91
N ILE A 123 0.09 -19.08 -0.28
CA ILE A 123 -0.54 -18.62 0.97
C ILE A 123 -0.24 -19.64 2.06
N TRP A 124 0.24 -19.14 3.20
CA TRP A 124 0.66 -19.91 4.35
C TRP A 124 -0.17 -19.54 5.57
N ARG A 125 -0.56 -20.54 6.35
CA ARG A 125 -1.07 -20.38 7.71
C ARG A 125 0.13 -20.27 8.65
N VAL A 126 0.15 -19.23 9.48
CA VAL A 126 1.32 -18.82 10.27
C VAL A 126 0.99 -18.56 11.74
N ASN A 127 -0.13 -19.11 12.23
CA ASN A 127 -0.53 -19.05 13.64
C ASN A 127 0.28 -19.99 14.56
N ASP A 128 1.06 -20.91 13.97
CA ASP A 128 2.22 -21.53 14.60
C ASP A 128 3.49 -21.10 13.82
N PRO A 129 4.19 -20.05 14.27
CA PRO A 129 5.37 -19.54 13.56
C PRO A 129 6.56 -20.52 13.53
N ALA A 130 6.57 -21.54 14.39
CA ALA A 130 7.59 -22.59 14.34
C ALA A 130 7.30 -23.63 13.25
N ASN A 131 6.02 -23.85 12.93
CA ASN A 131 5.56 -24.82 11.93
C ASN A 131 4.54 -24.21 10.95
N PRO A 132 4.95 -23.25 10.10
CA PRO A 132 4.07 -22.65 9.12
C PRO A 132 3.60 -23.69 8.09
N LEU A 133 2.32 -23.63 7.69
CA LEU A 133 1.69 -24.58 6.78
C LEU A 133 1.24 -23.90 5.48
N ARG A 134 1.68 -24.39 4.32
CA ARG A 134 1.18 -23.88 3.03
C ARG A 134 -0.23 -24.40 2.77
N VAL A 135 -1.18 -23.49 2.62
CA VAL A 135 -2.61 -23.79 2.41
C VAL A 135 -3.09 -23.51 0.99
N ALA A 136 -2.37 -22.69 0.21
CA ALA A 136 -2.65 -22.51 -1.21
C ALA A 136 -1.38 -22.26 -2.02
N LYS A 137 -1.43 -22.65 -3.29
CA LYS A 137 -0.45 -22.29 -4.31
C LYS A 137 -1.16 -22.18 -5.66
N PHE A 138 -0.95 -21.07 -6.37
CA PHE A 138 -1.53 -20.86 -7.69
C PHE A 138 -0.73 -19.81 -8.48
N THR A 139 -0.91 -19.77 -9.80
CA THR A 139 -0.19 -18.85 -10.68
C THR A 139 -1.18 -17.92 -11.38
N PRO A 140 -1.34 -16.68 -10.89
CA PRO A 140 -2.01 -15.62 -11.65
C PRO A 140 -1.36 -15.42 -13.03
N PRO A 141 -2.09 -14.90 -14.04
CA PRO A 141 -1.49 -14.49 -15.30
C PRO A 141 -0.29 -13.53 -15.13
N GLY A 142 0.70 -13.58 -16.02
CA GLY A 142 1.85 -12.66 -15.98
C GLY A 142 2.71 -12.77 -14.72
N ILE A 143 3.47 -11.71 -14.41
CA ILE A 143 4.34 -11.65 -13.23
C ILE A 143 3.53 -11.13 -12.05
N SER A 144 3.48 -11.89 -10.95
CA SER A 144 2.86 -11.42 -9.71
C SER A 144 3.81 -10.47 -8.97
N ALA A 145 3.51 -9.18 -8.96
CA ALA A 145 4.09 -8.20 -8.04
C ALA A 145 3.09 -7.96 -6.89
N GLY A 146 3.42 -7.01 -5.99
CA GLY A 146 2.58 -6.51 -4.88
C GLY A 146 1.34 -7.32 -4.50
N VAL A 147 1.31 -7.82 -3.26
CA VAL A 147 0.16 -8.57 -2.72
C VAL A 147 -0.47 -7.89 -1.53
N ALA A 148 -1.79 -7.95 -1.43
CA ALA A 148 -2.52 -7.53 -0.24
C ALA A 148 -3.64 -8.54 0.08
N LEU A 149 -3.45 -9.27 1.17
CA LEU A 149 -4.45 -10.18 1.74
C LEU A 149 -5.30 -9.45 2.76
N TRP A 150 -6.61 -9.66 2.74
CA TRP A 150 -7.52 -9.23 3.79
C TRP A 150 -8.65 -10.23 4.04
N GLN A 151 -9.24 -10.13 5.22
CA GLN A 151 -10.43 -10.87 5.60
C GLN A 151 -11.58 -9.89 5.73
N ASP A 152 -12.76 -10.23 5.20
CA ASP A 152 -14.01 -9.50 5.36
C ASP A 152 -15.14 -10.45 5.77
N GLY A 153 -15.53 -10.38 7.04
CA GLY A 153 -16.38 -11.40 7.66
C GLY A 153 -15.76 -12.82 7.55
N PRO A 154 -16.49 -13.82 7.01
CA PRO A 154 -15.95 -15.17 6.82
C PRO A 154 -15.05 -15.29 5.58
N LYS A 155 -15.06 -14.29 4.69
CA LYS A 155 -14.36 -14.37 3.41
C LYS A 155 -12.95 -13.84 3.50
N HIS A 156 -12.06 -14.40 2.69
CA HIS A 156 -10.71 -13.92 2.50
C HIS A 156 -10.51 -13.53 1.05
N TYR A 157 -9.89 -12.38 0.85
CA TYR A 157 -9.62 -11.83 -0.47
C TYR A 157 -8.16 -11.47 -0.61
N LEU A 158 -7.64 -11.65 -1.82
CA LEU A 158 -6.26 -11.35 -2.16
C LEU A 158 -6.23 -10.48 -3.41
N ALA A 159 -5.65 -9.29 -3.28
CA ALA A 159 -5.28 -8.47 -4.42
C ALA A 159 -3.85 -8.82 -4.83
N VAL A 160 -3.65 -9.04 -6.13
CA VAL A 160 -2.35 -9.28 -6.75
C VAL A 160 -2.17 -8.25 -7.86
N VAL A 161 -1.11 -7.44 -7.77
CA VAL A 161 -0.75 -6.53 -8.85
C VAL A 161 0.08 -7.28 -9.88
N GLN A 162 -0.35 -7.28 -11.13
CA GLN A 162 0.32 -7.97 -12.22
C GLN A 162 1.19 -7.01 -13.02
N VAL A 163 2.46 -7.35 -13.16
CA VAL A 163 3.37 -6.67 -14.06
C VAL A 163 3.35 -7.38 -15.41
N ALA A 164 3.03 -6.62 -16.45
CA ALA A 164 3.33 -6.95 -17.84
C ALA A 164 4.38 -5.96 -18.35
N ASN A 165 5.10 -6.30 -19.42
CA ASN A 165 6.10 -5.41 -20.05
C ASN A 165 5.48 -4.16 -20.71
N VAL A 166 4.18 -3.92 -20.53
CA VAL A 166 3.40 -2.79 -21.04
C VAL A 166 2.38 -2.35 -19.99
N SER A 167 2.14 -1.04 -19.88
CA SER A 167 0.99 -0.47 -19.16
C SER A 167 -0.30 -0.78 -19.93
N PRO A 168 -1.46 -0.97 -19.27
CA PRO A 168 -1.74 -0.84 -17.83
C PRO A 168 -1.34 -2.05 -16.98
N HIS A 169 -1.17 -1.84 -15.67
CA HIS A 169 -1.00 -2.94 -14.71
C HIS A 169 -2.36 -3.38 -14.18
N ASN A 170 -2.59 -4.69 -14.18
CA ASN A 170 -3.84 -5.25 -13.70
C ASN A 170 -3.75 -5.53 -12.19
N VAL A 171 -4.79 -5.16 -11.45
CA VAL A 171 -4.98 -5.62 -10.07
C VAL A 171 -6.07 -6.67 -10.07
N ASN A 172 -5.66 -7.92 -9.88
CA ASN A 172 -6.58 -9.05 -9.80
C ASN A 172 -6.95 -9.30 -8.35
N ILE A 173 -8.25 -9.25 -8.06
CA ILE A 173 -8.83 -9.58 -6.77
C ILE A 173 -9.35 -11.01 -6.86
N TYR A 174 -8.85 -11.88 -5.99
CA TYR A 174 -9.27 -13.26 -5.86
C TYR A 174 -10.06 -13.48 -4.57
N ASP A 175 -11.11 -14.29 -4.62
CA ASP A 175 -11.68 -14.94 -3.44
C ASP A 175 -10.77 -16.14 -3.10
N VAL A 176 -10.13 -16.06 -1.96
CA VAL A 176 -9.21 -17.06 -1.42
C VAL A 176 -9.78 -17.70 -0.15
N SER A 177 -11.10 -17.63 0.08
CA SER A 177 -11.73 -18.14 1.31
C SER A 177 -11.48 -19.64 1.54
N CYS A 178 -11.14 -20.40 0.49
CA CYS A 178 -10.74 -21.80 0.58
C CYS A 178 -9.51 -22.06 1.46
N ILE A 179 -8.68 -21.05 1.78
CA ILE A 179 -7.50 -21.20 2.64
C ILE A 179 -7.82 -21.64 4.08
N THR A 180 -9.09 -21.47 4.47
CA THR A 180 -9.61 -21.91 5.78
C THR A 180 -10.02 -23.39 5.80
N GLY A 181 -10.16 -24.02 4.63
CA GLY A 181 -10.54 -25.42 4.49
C GLY A 181 -9.39 -26.40 4.77
N THR A 182 -9.70 -27.70 4.65
CA THR A 182 -8.74 -28.81 4.81
C THR A 182 -8.33 -29.45 3.49
N GLY A 183 -9.00 -29.12 2.39
CA GLY A 183 -8.71 -29.63 1.04
C GLY A 183 -7.83 -28.70 0.21
N THR A 184 -7.61 -29.06 -1.05
CA THR A 184 -6.92 -28.22 -2.02
C THR A 184 -7.67 -26.90 -2.20
N CYS A 185 -6.99 -25.78 -1.94
CA CYS A 185 -7.57 -24.46 -2.16
C CYS A 185 -7.32 -24.00 -3.61
N THR A 186 -8.42 -23.75 -4.31
CA THR A 186 -8.42 -23.18 -5.67
C THR A 186 -9.05 -21.79 -5.62
N PRO A 187 -8.23 -20.72 -5.53
CA PRO A 187 -8.71 -19.35 -5.56
C PRO A 187 -9.52 -19.03 -6.82
N THR A 188 -10.57 -18.23 -6.67
CA THR A 188 -11.41 -17.80 -7.80
C THR A 188 -11.16 -16.32 -8.09
N LEU A 189 -10.91 -15.97 -9.36
CA LEU A 189 -10.80 -14.58 -9.76
C LEU A 189 -12.17 -13.91 -9.64
N VAL A 190 -12.24 -12.85 -8.85
CA VAL A 190 -13.47 -12.07 -8.60
C VAL A 190 -13.53 -10.88 -9.55
N LYS A 191 -12.43 -10.13 -9.67
CA LYS A 191 -12.37 -8.90 -10.46
C LYS A 191 -10.96 -8.62 -10.93
N THR A 192 -10.86 -8.08 -12.14
CA THR A 192 -9.67 -7.37 -12.61
C THR A 192 -9.99 -5.89 -12.65
N PHE A 193 -9.25 -5.10 -11.86
CA PHE A 193 -9.22 -3.65 -11.96
C PHE A 193 -8.01 -3.25 -12.82
N VAL A 194 -8.24 -2.42 -13.84
CA VAL A 194 -7.20 -1.96 -14.75
C VAL A 194 -6.63 -0.65 -14.20
N ALA A 195 -5.47 -0.72 -13.56
CA ALA A 195 -4.77 0.46 -13.06
C ALA A 195 -3.88 1.02 -14.18
N THR A 196 -4.36 2.10 -14.81
CA THR A 196 -3.62 2.80 -15.87
C THR A 196 -2.58 3.73 -15.25
N TYR A 197 -1.31 3.44 -15.53
CA TYR A 197 -0.16 4.29 -15.20
C TYR A 197 0.43 4.83 -16.49
N ASP A 198 0.84 6.10 -16.50
CA ASP A 198 1.48 6.68 -17.68
C ASP A 198 2.92 6.16 -17.88
N ALA A 199 3.51 5.55 -16.85
CA ALA A 199 4.86 4.98 -16.87
C ALA A 199 4.87 3.46 -16.60
N PRO A 200 5.72 2.68 -17.29
CA PRO A 200 5.82 1.23 -17.16
C PRO A 200 6.68 0.81 -15.95
N SER A 201 6.36 1.30 -14.75
CA SER A 201 7.12 0.94 -13.54
C SER A 201 7.08 -0.58 -13.28
N THR A 202 8.20 -1.15 -12.86
CA THR A 202 8.30 -2.55 -12.46
C THR A 202 8.17 -2.75 -10.95
N ILE A 203 8.16 -1.67 -10.17
CA ILE A 203 8.08 -1.71 -8.70
C ILE A 203 6.71 -1.17 -8.29
N LEU A 204 5.83 -2.10 -7.94
CA LEU A 204 4.43 -1.85 -7.66
C LEU A 204 4.10 -2.28 -6.24
N PHE A 205 3.31 -1.48 -5.58
CA PHE A 205 2.87 -1.70 -4.22
C PHE A 205 1.36 -1.75 -4.17
N VAL A 206 0.84 -2.68 -3.38
CA VAL A 206 -0.55 -2.65 -2.93
C VAL A 206 -0.54 -2.81 -1.43
N THR A 207 -1.32 -1.97 -0.75
CA THR A 207 -1.47 -2.03 0.70
C THR A 207 -2.94 -2.08 1.04
N PHE A 208 -3.31 -3.05 1.89
CA PHE A 208 -4.64 -3.10 2.45
C PHE A 208 -4.73 -2.28 3.74
N SER A 209 -5.82 -1.54 3.90
CA SER A 209 -6.15 -0.85 5.14
C SER A 209 -7.65 -0.70 5.33
N ARG A 210 -8.06 -0.29 6.54
CA ARG A 210 -9.47 -0.03 6.87
C ARG A 210 -9.64 1.36 7.46
N ARG A 211 -10.71 2.03 7.06
CA ARG A 211 -11.23 3.25 7.70
C ARG A 211 -12.59 2.92 8.31
N SER A 212 -12.68 2.92 9.64
CA SER A 212 -13.93 2.63 10.37
C SER A 212 -14.65 1.35 9.91
N GLY A 213 -13.90 0.31 9.56
CA GLY A 213 -14.42 -0.97 9.06
C GLY A 213 -14.45 -1.08 7.53
N THR A 214 -14.60 0.04 6.82
CA THR A 214 -14.60 0.08 5.35
C THR A 214 -13.23 -0.31 4.80
N PRO A 215 -13.14 -1.33 3.93
CA PRO A 215 -11.88 -1.82 3.39
C PRO A 215 -11.41 -1.02 2.17
N TYR A 216 -10.12 -0.70 2.14
CA TYR A 216 -9.47 0.01 1.05
C TYR A 216 -8.19 -0.70 0.59
N LEU A 217 -7.93 -0.63 -0.71
CA LEU A 217 -6.62 -0.93 -1.29
C LEU A 217 -5.99 0.37 -1.76
N TYR A 218 -4.77 0.62 -1.33
CA TYR A 218 -3.95 1.69 -1.89
C TYR A 218 -2.93 1.08 -2.85
N LEU A 219 -2.86 1.63 -4.07
CA LEU A 219 -1.89 1.25 -5.10
C LEU A 219 -0.89 2.38 -5.29
N GLY A 220 0.40 2.05 -5.11
CA GLY A 220 1.53 2.92 -5.37
C GLY A 220 2.46 2.32 -6.40
N ASN A 221 3.25 3.17 -7.06
CA ASN A 221 4.27 2.77 -8.03
C ASN A 221 5.53 3.64 -7.90
N GLU A 222 6.70 3.04 -8.07
CA GLU A 222 7.94 3.81 -8.22
C GLU A 222 8.24 4.06 -9.68
N ASP A 223 7.94 5.25 -10.18
CA ASP A 223 8.44 5.70 -11.48
C ASP A 223 9.59 6.69 -11.28
N GLN A 224 10.81 6.16 -11.23
CA GLN A 224 11.99 6.96 -10.91
C GLN A 224 12.50 7.80 -12.10
N PHE A 225 12.17 7.43 -13.35
CA PHE A 225 12.94 7.90 -14.51
C PHE A 225 12.11 8.28 -15.75
N SER A 226 10.80 7.99 -15.80
CA SER A 226 10.04 8.27 -17.04
C SER A 226 9.81 9.78 -17.28
N GLY A 227 9.83 10.59 -16.23
CA GLY A 227 9.52 12.03 -16.28
C GLY A 227 8.03 12.33 -16.54
N GLY A 228 7.20 11.31 -16.75
CA GLY A 228 5.75 11.43 -16.90
C GLY A 228 5.03 11.62 -15.55
N PRO A 229 3.76 12.03 -15.58
CA PRO A 229 2.95 12.16 -14.37
C PRO A 229 2.79 10.79 -13.69
N GLN A 230 3.11 10.74 -12.40
CA GLN A 230 2.85 9.57 -11.57
C GLN A 230 1.36 9.48 -11.21
N ARG A 231 0.87 8.25 -10.96
CA ARG A 231 -0.51 8.04 -10.54
C ARG A 231 -0.60 7.00 -9.44
N GLU A 232 -1.42 7.30 -8.44
CA GLU A 232 -1.79 6.40 -7.36
C GLU A 232 -3.26 6.05 -7.45
N PHE A 233 -3.65 5.01 -6.71
CA PHE A 233 -5.05 4.65 -6.55
C PHE A 233 -5.39 4.40 -5.09
N LEU A 234 -6.57 4.85 -4.68
CA LEU A 234 -7.23 4.44 -3.46
C LEU A 234 -8.56 3.83 -3.85
N LEU A 235 -8.64 2.50 -3.76
CA LEU A 235 -9.82 1.74 -4.14
C LEU A 235 -10.63 1.42 -2.88
N ASP A 236 -11.89 1.84 -2.84
CA ASP A 236 -12.89 1.29 -1.93
C ASP A 236 -13.25 -0.11 -2.41
N VAL A 237 -13.00 -1.11 -1.57
CA VAL A 237 -13.25 -2.52 -1.89
C VAL A 237 -14.30 -3.14 -0.99
N THR A 238 -15.26 -2.32 -0.51
CA THR A 238 -16.43 -2.80 0.24
C THR A 238 -17.19 -3.87 -0.55
N ASP A 239 -17.28 -3.71 -1.88
CA ASP A 239 -17.66 -4.77 -2.80
C ASP A 239 -16.43 -5.17 -3.65
N PRO A 240 -15.75 -6.28 -3.34
CA PRO A 240 -14.60 -6.76 -4.12
C PRO A 240 -14.93 -7.11 -5.58
N THR A 241 -16.20 -7.30 -5.93
CA THR A 241 -16.66 -7.53 -7.31
C THR A 241 -16.76 -6.23 -8.12
N ALA A 242 -16.88 -5.10 -7.44
CA ALA A 242 -17.04 -3.76 -8.01
C ALA A 242 -16.22 -2.72 -7.22
N PRO A 243 -14.88 -2.81 -7.20
CA PRO A 243 -14.03 -1.85 -6.52
C PRO A 243 -14.20 -0.45 -7.13
N VAL A 244 -14.25 0.58 -6.27
CA VAL A 244 -14.48 1.98 -6.67
C VAL A 244 -13.21 2.79 -6.43
N ASP A 245 -12.67 3.41 -7.47
CA ASP A 245 -11.55 4.35 -7.34
C ASP A 245 -12.05 5.68 -6.72
N VAL A 246 -11.56 6.00 -5.53
CA VAL A 246 -11.87 7.22 -4.77
C VAL A 246 -10.66 8.16 -4.67
N THR A 247 -9.66 7.95 -5.53
CA THR A 247 -8.50 8.84 -5.60
C THR A 247 -8.94 10.22 -6.07
N PRO A 248 -8.49 11.32 -5.44
CA PRO A 248 -8.78 12.64 -5.96
C PRO A 248 -8.24 12.78 -7.39
N HIS A 249 -9.01 13.41 -8.28
CA HIS A 249 -8.60 13.58 -9.67
C HIS A 249 -7.32 14.44 -9.79
N VAL A 250 -6.46 14.10 -10.75
CA VAL A 250 -5.25 14.87 -11.05
C VAL A 250 -5.66 16.20 -11.70
N HIS A 251 -5.34 17.32 -11.06
CA HIS A 251 -5.52 18.66 -11.60
C HIS A 251 -4.20 19.40 -11.46
N THR A 252 -3.76 20.10 -12.52
CA THR A 252 -2.46 20.80 -12.56
C THR A 252 -2.35 21.89 -11.49
N GLY A 253 -3.47 22.52 -11.13
CA GLY A 253 -3.58 23.44 -9.99
C GLY A 253 -4.06 22.80 -8.68
N GLY A 254 -4.37 21.50 -8.67
CA GLY A 254 -4.86 20.77 -7.51
C GLY A 254 -3.76 19.99 -6.79
N TYR A 255 -4.10 19.42 -5.63
CA TYR A 255 -3.19 18.72 -4.72
C TYR A 255 -2.16 17.84 -5.47
N TRP A 256 -2.61 16.90 -6.30
CA TRP A 256 -1.73 15.97 -7.02
C TRP A 256 -0.81 16.61 -8.07
N GLY A 257 -1.23 17.74 -8.66
CA GLY A 257 -0.38 18.56 -9.53
C GLY A 257 0.89 19.03 -8.82
N TRP A 258 0.83 19.22 -7.50
CA TRP A 258 1.92 19.74 -6.68
C TRP A 258 2.81 18.62 -6.10
N TYR A 259 2.40 17.36 -6.23
CA TYR A 259 3.19 16.22 -5.74
C TYR A 259 3.91 15.48 -6.84
N TYR A 260 3.28 15.28 -8.00
CA TYR A 260 3.86 14.40 -9.01
C TYR A 260 4.98 15.07 -9.80
N ALA A 261 6.09 14.35 -9.91
CA ALA A 261 7.19 14.70 -10.80
C ALA A 261 6.66 14.87 -12.24
N GLY A 262 7.21 15.85 -12.96
CA GLY A 262 6.75 16.23 -14.30
C GLY A 262 5.76 17.40 -14.34
N ASN A 263 5.14 17.77 -13.21
CA ASN A 263 4.36 19.00 -13.09
C ASN A 263 5.24 20.19 -12.66
N SER A 264 4.85 21.41 -13.04
CA SER A 264 5.61 22.65 -12.73
C SER A 264 5.74 22.96 -11.24
N THR A 265 4.84 22.42 -10.41
CA THR A 265 4.84 22.55 -8.94
C THR A 265 5.15 21.24 -8.22
N GLY A 266 5.50 20.18 -8.96
CA GLY A 266 5.71 18.84 -8.41
C GLY A 266 6.93 18.69 -7.51
N PHE A 267 6.82 17.90 -6.45
CA PHE A 267 7.98 17.46 -5.69
C PHE A 267 8.83 16.47 -6.50
N ASN A 268 10.14 16.66 -6.47
CA ASN A 268 11.06 15.72 -7.09
C ASN A 268 10.97 14.35 -6.39
N TRP A 269 10.89 13.29 -7.21
CA TRP A 269 11.17 11.92 -6.80
C TRP A 269 10.21 11.38 -5.72
N VAL A 270 8.94 11.81 -5.72
CA VAL A 270 7.94 11.35 -4.74
C VAL A 270 7.80 9.83 -4.74
N MET A 271 7.53 9.18 -5.89
CA MET A 271 7.51 7.72 -6.04
C MET A 271 6.70 7.02 -4.93
N PRO A 272 5.37 7.06 -5.01
CA PRO A 272 4.48 6.57 -3.97
C PRO A 272 4.59 5.06 -3.73
N ARG A 273 4.59 4.64 -2.46
CA ARG A 273 4.79 3.24 -2.08
C ARG A 273 3.61 2.66 -1.33
N THR A 274 3.38 3.07 -0.09
CA THR A 274 2.38 2.45 0.79
C THR A 274 1.56 3.50 1.49
N ALA A 275 0.31 3.17 1.78
CA ALA A 275 -0.53 4.01 2.62
C ALA A 275 -1.44 3.16 3.51
N LYS A 276 -1.72 3.64 4.72
CA LYS A 276 -2.65 3.04 5.66
C LYS A 276 -3.49 4.10 6.35
N PHE A 277 -4.74 3.76 6.59
CA PHE A 277 -5.64 4.55 7.41
C PHE A 277 -5.33 4.39 8.90
N HIS A 278 -5.47 5.50 9.62
CA HIS A 278 -5.60 5.52 11.07
C HIS A 278 -6.63 6.60 11.45
N GLY A 279 -7.77 6.15 11.97
CA GLY A 279 -8.95 7.01 12.11
C GLY A 279 -9.43 7.50 10.74
N ASN A 280 -9.65 8.81 10.62
CA ASN A 280 -10.08 9.46 9.38
C ASN A 280 -8.92 9.85 8.44
N HIS A 281 -7.68 9.57 8.82
CA HIS A 281 -6.51 10.04 8.09
C HIS A 281 -5.81 8.89 7.37
N LEU A 282 -5.45 9.10 6.11
CA LEU A 282 -4.58 8.23 5.33
C LEU A 282 -3.13 8.71 5.53
N TYR A 283 -2.31 7.87 6.14
CA TYR A 283 -0.87 8.08 6.27
C TYR A 283 -0.20 7.42 5.09
N ARG A 284 0.53 8.19 4.31
CA ARG A 284 1.15 7.74 3.08
C ARG A 284 2.65 7.91 3.17
N ALA A 285 3.37 6.88 2.75
CA ALA A 285 4.81 6.86 2.63
C ALA A 285 5.18 6.66 1.16
N ALA A 286 5.94 7.62 0.65
CA ALA A 286 6.54 7.62 -0.66
C ALA A 286 8.07 7.50 -0.52
N PHE A 287 8.83 7.56 -1.60
CA PHE A 287 10.29 7.52 -1.55
C PHE A 287 10.87 8.75 -0.83
N SER A 288 10.44 9.95 -1.21
CA SER A 288 10.99 11.21 -0.68
C SER A 288 10.10 11.92 0.34
N LEU A 289 8.88 11.40 0.57
CA LEU A 289 7.87 12.08 1.37
C LEU A 289 7.11 11.11 2.29
N PHE A 290 6.81 11.60 3.49
CA PHE A 290 5.78 11.04 4.36
C PHE A 290 4.73 12.12 4.64
N ASP A 291 3.48 11.86 4.29
CA ASP A 291 2.38 12.82 4.41
C ASP A 291 1.09 12.19 4.96
N ILE A 292 0.16 13.05 5.38
CA ILE A 292 -1.08 12.66 6.04
C ILE A 292 -2.23 13.39 5.36
N HIS A 293 -3.23 12.64 4.95
CA HIS A 293 -4.40 13.14 4.22
C HIS A 293 -5.64 12.91 5.05
N GLU A 294 -6.50 13.91 5.19
CA GLU A 294 -7.81 13.70 5.77
C GLU A 294 -8.78 13.19 4.71
N PHE A 295 -9.41 12.04 4.97
CA PHE A 295 -10.38 11.48 4.04
C PHE A 295 -11.74 12.16 4.21
N ARG A 296 -12.16 12.88 3.17
CA ARG A 296 -13.45 13.60 3.13
C ARG A 296 -14.57 12.81 2.44
N GLY A 297 -14.28 11.60 1.94
CA GLY A 297 -15.23 10.78 1.18
C GLY A 297 -15.44 11.28 -0.25
N ASN A 298 -16.29 10.55 -0.98
CA ASN A 298 -16.89 11.07 -2.21
C ASN A 298 -17.90 12.14 -1.83
N VAL A 299 -17.42 13.37 -1.68
CA VAL A 299 -18.30 14.54 -1.57
C VAL A 299 -18.95 14.71 -2.93
N PRO A 300 -20.29 14.71 -3.07
CA PRO A 300 -20.95 15.00 -4.33
C PRO A 300 -20.38 16.29 -4.92
N PRO A 301 -20.15 16.36 -6.25
CA PRO A 301 -19.71 17.60 -6.86
C PRO A 301 -20.68 18.73 -6.51
N ALA A 302 -20.20 19.78 -5.85
CA ALA A 302 -20.98 20.97 -5.60
C ALA A 302 -20.48 22.05 -6.56
N ALA A 303 -21.35 22.43 -7.49
CA ALA A 303 -21.09 23.49 -8.46
C ALA A 303 -20.85 24.82 -7.73
N SER A 304 -19.75 25.48 -8.06
CA SER A 304 -19.45 26.82 -7.58
C SER A 304 -18.65 27.55 -8.65
N PHE A 305 -19.24 28.58 -9.25
CA PHE A 305 -18.63 29.32 -10.34
C PHE A 305 -18.62 30.80 -10.01
N SER A 306 -17.57 31.50 -10.45
CA SER A 306 -17.52 32.95 -10.41
C SER A 306 -17.29 33.50 -11.81
N VAL A 307 -17.80 34.70 -12.05
CA VAL A 307 -17.65 35.44 -13.29
C VAL A 307 -16.95 36.76 -13.00
N GLY A 308 -15.90 37.04 -13.75
CA GLY A 308 -15.10 38.26 -13.63
C GLY A 308 -15.15 39.10 -14.90
N THR A 309 -15.11 40.42 -14.73
CA THR A 309 -14.99 41.43 -15.80
C THR A 309 -13.69 42.21 -15.60
N GLN A 310 -13.13 42.71 -16.71
CA GLN A 310 -11.99 43.65 -16.65
C GLN A 310 -12.44 45.11 -16.47
N SER A 311 -13.76 45.38 -16.46
CA SER A 311 -14.27 46.73 -16.27
C SER A 311 -13.93 47.28 -14.88
N PRO A 312 -13.40 48.51 -14.77
CA PRO A 312 -13.07 49.14 -13.49
C PRO A 312 -14.26 49.32 -12.54
N ASP A 313 -15.49 49.34 -13.06
CA ASP A 313 -16.72 49.51 -12.29
C ASP A 313 -17.42 48.18 -11.94
N GLY A 314 -16.82 47.04 -12.30
CA GLY A 314 -17.37 45.71 -12.04
C GLY A 314 -18.60 45.36 -12.89
N ARG A 315 -18.93 46.16 -13.92
CA ARG A 315 -20.05 45.89 -14.84
C ARG A 315 -19.59 45.15 -16.09
N PHE A 316 -20.56 44.55 -16.78
CA PHE A 316 -20.35 43.83 -18.03
C PHE A 316 -20.80 44.71 -19.19
N TYR A 317 -19.91 44.99 -20.13
CA TYR A 317 -20.23 45.72 -21.37
C TYR A 317 -20.12 44.81 -22.59
N SER A 318 -20.92 45.11 -23.62
CA SER A 318 -20.89 44.35 -24.86
C SER A 318 -19.53 44.49 -25.54
N GLY A 319 -18.89 43.36 -25.86
CA GLY A 319 -17.56 43.31 -26.46
C GLY A 319 -16.42 43.11 -25.45
N ASP A 320 -16.69 43.20 -24.15
CA ASP A 320 -15.67 42.97 -23.12
C ASP A 320 -15.36 41.48 -22.95
N PRO A 321 -14.08 41.11 -22.71
CA PRO A 321 -13.73 39.75 -22.34
C PRO A 321 -14.24 39.43 -20.92
N ILE A 322 -14.91 38.28 -20.79
CA ILE A 322 -15.39 37.73 -19.52
C ILE A 322 -14.51 36.55 -19.13
N THR A 323 -14.17 36.44 -17.85
CA THR A 323 -13.45 35.27 -17.30
C THR A 323 -14.39 34.45 -16.42
N PHE A 324 -14.53 33.17 -16.73
CA PHE A 324 -15.22 32.21 -15.87
C PHE A 324 -14.19 31.48 -15.03
N THR A 325 -14.41 31.41 -13.72
CA THR A 325 -13.57 30.64 -12.81
C THR A 325 -14.40 29.56 -12.15
N ASP A 326 -13.93 28.33 -12.24
CA ASP A 326 -14.50 27.19 -11.53
C ASP A 326 -13.91 27.06 -10.12
N HIS A 327 -14.79 27.04 -9.13
CA HIS A 327 -14.51 26.81 -7.71
C HIS A 327 -15.26 25.57 -7.19
N SER A 328 -15.78 24.73 -8.07
CA SER A 328 -16.57 23.57 -7.71
C SER A 328 -15.80 22.63 -6.80
N THR A 329 -16.51 22.05 -5.83
CA THR A 329 -15.95 21.06 -4.89
C THR A 329 -16.43 19.66 -5.26
N GLY A 330 -15.91 18.61 -4.61
CA GLY A 330 -16.40 17.24 -4.83
C GLY A 330 -16.01 16.61 -6.17
N PHE A 331 -14.99 17.18 -6.84
CA PHE A 331 -14.37 16.66 -8.07
C PHE A 331 -15.35 16.35 -9.23
N PRO A 332 -16.03 17.37 -9.80
CA PRO A 332 -16.89 17.19 -10.98
C PRO A 332 -16.14 16.57 -12.17
N THR A 333 -16.82 15.70 -12.92
CA THR A 333 -16.28 15.01 -14.11
C THR A 333 -16.76 15.61 -15.43
N SER A 334 -17.76 16.49 -15.38
CA SER A 334 -18.27 17.22 -16.53
C SER A 334 -18.84 18.56 -16.08
N TRP A 335 -18.71 19.55 -16.95
CA TRP A 335 -19.29 20.88 -16.77
C TRP A 335 -20.16 21.16 -17.98
N THR A 336 -21.37 21.64 -17.74
CA THR A 336 -22.25 22.11 -18.80
C THR A 336 -22.63 23.54 -18.48
N TRP A 337 -22.42 24.41 -19.44
CA TRP A 337 -22.79 25.82 -19.36
C TRP A 337 -23.93 26.05 -20.34
N THR A 338 -24.92 26.81 -19.92
CA THR A 338 -25.98 27.29 -20.81
C THR A 338 -26.03 28.80 -20.65
N PHE A 339 -25.88 29.51 -21.75
CA PHE A 339 -26.05 30.96 -21.79
C PHE A 339 -27.46 31.24 -22.29
N LEU A 340 -28.15 32.18 -21.67
CA LEU A 340 -29.43 32.66 -22.19
C LEU A 340 -29.20 33.36 -23.54
N PRO A 341 -30.21 33.41 -24.43
CA PRO A 341 -30.07 33.99 -25.77
C PRO A 341 -29.60 35.46 -25.79
N ASP A 342 -29.75 36.16 -24.66
CA ASP A 342 -29.30 37.54 -24.45
C ASP A 342 -27.86 37.64 -23.91
N GLY A 343 -27.16 36.52 -23.76
CA GLY A 343 -25.79 36.46 -23.25
C GLY A 343 -25.67 36.51 -21.73
N THR A 344 -26.77 36.41 -20.99
CA THR A 344 -26.74 36.38 -19.52
C THR A 344 -26.60 34.94 -18.99
N PRO A 345 -25.81 34.70 -17.92
CA PRO A 345 -25.85 33.42 -17.21
C PRO A 345 -27.21 33.26 -16.49
N PRO A 346 -27.73 32.02 -16.34
CA PRO A 346 -28.99 31.74 -15.67
C PRO A 346 -29.01 32.09 -14.18
#